data_AF-A0A8C6YNW9-F1
#
_entry.id   AF-A0A8C6YNW9-F1
#
_cell.length_a   1.000
_cell.length_b   1.000
_cell.length_c   1.000
_cell.angle_alpha   90.00
_cell.angle_beta   90.00
_cell.angle_gamma   90.00
#
_symmetry.space_group_name_H-M   'P 1'
#
loop_
_entity.id
_entity.type
_entity.pdbx_description
1 polymer ?
#
loop_
_entity_poly.entity_id
_entity_poly.type
_entity_poly.pdbx_seq_one_letter_code
_entity_poly.pdbx_strand_id
1 'polypeptide(L)'
;MGGLQKRSWEWGDPKGWSRRYRGLTLLLTFLCYTSYHLSRKPISIVKGAGGTGTSPSPDGDNYKELFGALDNAFLVAYAVGMFVSGIFGERLPLRYYLSSGMLLSGLFTALFGLGYFWNIHVLWYFIIIQSAFGLGTPPRRSGRSAGPSRRRGLIMGIWNSHTSVGNILGSLIAGAWVSSAWGLSFVVPGVIIASVGLICFFFLVEHPEDVGCSPPLHHADPEEKEADGGAAEEGPPLSSSRASLEPKEGAEEPAAISFLGALRIPGVVEFSLCLLFAKLVSYTFLYWLPLYIVNVAHFGAKEAGDLSTLFDVGGILGGIIAGLVSDYTGGRATTCCVMLVVAAPMLFLYNYIGQNGIGTSIAMLIVCGGLVNGPYALITTAVSADLGTHESLQGNAKALSTVTAIIDGTGSVGAALGPLLAGLISPTGWNNVFYMLITADVLACLVGARVPARGRDLGWCHWDDPVGMAPSGWCHQDGAIGLAPLGRHRWDGAIQMVPLG
;
A
#
# COMPACT_ATOMS: atom_id res chain seq x y z
N MET A 1 8.06 -43.00 45.58
CA MET A 1 8.14 -41.64 45.01
C MET A 1 8.09 -41.77 43.50
N GLY A 2 6.91 -41.57 42.91
CA GLY A 2 6.70 -41.66 41.47
C GLY A 2 7.19 -40.39 40.77
N GLY A 3 8.10 -40.55 39.82
CA GLY A 3 8.59 -39.46 38.98
C GLY A 3 7.57 -39.13 37.90
N LEU A 4 7.04 -37.90 37.95
CA LEU A 4 6.22 -37.30 36.90
C LEU A 4 7.03 -37.17 35.61
N GLN A 5 6.75 -38.05 34.66
CA GLN A 5 7.22 -37.96 33.28
C GLN A 5 6.53 -36.75 32.61
N LYS A 6 7.27 -35.65 32.42
CA LYS A 6 6.83 -34.51 31.60
C LYS A 6 6.55 -35.03 30.18
N ARG A 7 5.27 -35.22 29.84
CA ARG A 7 4.84 -35.41 28.45
C ARG A 7 5.22 -34.17 27.66
N SER A 8 6.21 -34.28 26.78
CA SER A 8 6.44 -33.31 25.72
C SER A 8 5.24 -33.37 24.78
N TRP A 9 4.41 -32.32 24.81
CA TRP A 9 3.40 -32.12 23.78
C TRP A 9 4.15 -31.79 22.49
N GLU A 10 4.16 -32.73 21.55
CA GLU A 10 4.61 -32.48 20.18
C GLU A 10 3.62 -31.49 19.54
N TRP A 11 3.95 -30.20 19.62
CA TRP A 11 3.27 -29.17 18.85
C TRP A 11 3.64 -29.38 17.38
N GLY A 12 2.62 -29.53 16.53
CA GLY A 12 2.76 -29.87 15.12
C GLY A 12 3.69 -28.95 14.32
N ASP A 13 4.08 -29.45 13.15
CA ASP A 13 5.03 -28.88 12.18
C ASP A 13 5.21 -27.34 12.26
N PRO A 14 6.40 -26.84 12.68
CA PRO A 14 6.68 -25.41 12.84
C PRO A 14 6.49 -24.60 11.55
N LYS A 15 6.58 -25.24 10.37
CA LYS A 15 6.31 -24.57 9.09
C LYS A 15 4.84 -24.24 8.90
N GLY A 16 3.92 -25.07 9.40
CA GLY A 16 2.48 -24.86 9.31
C GLY A 16 1.98 -23.72 10.21
N TRP A 17 2.60 -23.56 11.39
CA TRP A 17 2.26 -22.50 12.34
C TRP A 17 2.59 -21.10 11.78
N SER A 18 3.76 -20.96 11.15
CA SER A 18 4.20 -19.70 10.53
C SER A 18 3.26 -19.20 9.42
N ARG A 19 2.68 -20.11 8.62
CA ARG A 19 1.77 -19.75 7.51
C ARG A 19 0.40 -19.31 7.99
N ARG A 20 -0.19 -20.01 8.96
CA ARG A 20 -1.49 -19.65 9.54
C ARG A 20 -1.43 -18.28 10.21
N TYR A 21 -0.34 -18.01 10.90
CA TYR A 21 -0.10 -16.74 11.57
C TYR A 21 0.08 -15.58 10.59
N ARG A 22 0.88 -15.76 9.53
CA ARG A 22 1.03 -14.76 8.46
C ARG A 22 -0.31 -14.48 7.77
N GLY A 23 -1.10 -15.52 7.50
CA GLY A 23 -2.45 -15.38 6.95
C GLY A 23 -3.39 -14.62 7.86
N LEU A 24 -3.40 -14.92 9.17
CA LEU A 24 -4.20 -14.20 10.17
C LEU A 24 -3.79 -12.73 10.27
N THR A 25 -2.49 -12.44 10.26
CA THR A 25 -1.97 -11.06 10.30
C THR A 25 -2.38 -10.29 9.05
N LEU A 26 -2.27 -10.89 7.86
CA LEU A 26 -2.74 -10.29 6.61
C LEU A 26 -4.25 -10.04 6.63
N LEU A 27 -5.04 -10.97 7.15
CA LEU A 27 -6.49 -10.81 7.27
C LEU A 27 -6.88 -9.71 8.27
N LEU A 28 -6.27 -9.70 9.46
CA LEU A 28 -6.55 -8.69 10.47
C LEU A 28 -6.18 -7.30 9.98
N THR A 29 -4.99 -7.14 9.39
CA THR A 29 -4.58 -5.86 8.81
C THR A 29 -5.47 -5.46 7.62
N PHE A 30 -5.88 -6.41 6.77
CA PHE A 30 -6.85 -6.18 5.71
C PHE A 30 -8.17 -5.62 6.26
N LEU A 31 -8.72 -6.21 7.32
CA LEU A 31 -9.95 -5.74 7.96
C LEU A 31 -9.77 -4.36 8.60
N CYS A 32 -8.62 -4.12 9.24
CA CYS A 32 -8.30 -2.82 9.82
C CYS A 32 -8.28 -1.73 8.76
N TYR A 33 -7.52 -1.91 7.67
CA TYR A 33 -7.46 -0.93 6.60
C TYR A 33 -8.76 -0.82 5.81
N THR A 34 -9.49 -1.92 5.62
CA THR A 34 -10.85 -1.88 5.08
C THR A 34 -11.69 -0.92 5.91
N SER A 35 -11.75 -1.11 7.23
CA SER A 35 -12.53 -0.27 8.16
C SER A 35 -12.14 1.21 8.10
N TYR A 36 -10.84 1.55 8.03
CA TYR A 36 -10.41 2.93 7.84
C TYR A 36 -11.00 3.56 6.58
N HIS A 37 -11.02 2.81 5.48
CA HIS A 37 -11.53 3.29 4.21
C HIS A 37 -13.06 3.47 4.19
N LEU A 38 -13.84 2.82 5.09
CA LEU A 38 -15.28 3.04 5.22
C LEU A 38 -15.62 4.52 5.50
N SER A 39 -14.75 5.23 6.23
CA SER A 39 -14.98 6.63 6.61
C SER A 39 -14.67 7.65 5.51
N ARG A 40 -13.96 7.24 4.44
CA ARG A 40 -13.38 8.18 3.45
C ARG A 40 -14.37 8.65 2.41
N LYS A 41 -15.22 7.74 1.92
CA LYS A 41 -16.18 7.97 0.82
C LYS A 41 -17.58 8.50 1.22
N PRO A 42 -18.11 8.32 2.46
CA PRO A 42 -19.41 8.88 2.85
C PRO A 42 -19.56 10.38 2.61
N ILE A 43 -18.49 11.16 2.80
CA ILE A 43 -18.48 12.60 2.57
C ILE A 43 -18.90 12.95 1.13
N SER A 44 -18.38 12.24 0.12
CA SER A 44 -18.69 12.55 -1.28
C SER A 44 -20.15 12.25 -1.67
N ILE A 45 -20.77 11.28 -1.01
CA ILE A 45 -22.18 10.92 -1.24
C ILE A 45 -23.11 11.91 -0.56
N VAL A 46 -22.84 12.28 0.69
CA VAL A 46 -23.62 13.28 1.44
C VAL A 46 -23.55 14.64 0.72
N LYS A 47 -22.40 14.99 0.16
CA LYS A 47 -22.25 16.17 -0.72
C LYS A 47 -23.16 16.16 -1.93
N GLY A 48 -23.26 15.01 -2.61
CA GLY A 48 -24.15 14.85 -3.76
C GLY A 48 -25.63 15.09 -3.42
N ALA A 49 -26.05 14.75 -2.20
CA ALA A 49 -27.42 14.99 -1.73
C ALA A 49 -27.67 16.42 -1.24
N GLY A 50 -26.66 17.13 -0.73
CA GLY A 50 -26.79 18.54 -0.34
C GLY A 50 -27.11 19.48 -1.51
N GLY A 51 -26.75 19.10 -2.74
CA GLY A 51 -27.06 19.85 -3.96
C GLY A 51 -28.51 19.71 -4.45
N THR A 52 -29.28 18.74 -3.95
CA THR A 52 -30.67 18.45 -4.41
C THR A 52 -31.76 19.12 -3.57
N GLY A 53 -31.41 19.97 -2.60
CA GLY A 53 -32.37 20.73 -1.78
C GLY A 53 -33.20 19.89 -0.80
N THR A 54 -32.87 18.61 -0.62
CA THR A 54 -33.65 17.65 0.19
C THR A 54 -33.13 17.49 1.63
N SER A 55 -32.03 18.15 1.99
CA SER A 55 -31.48 18.15 3.35
C SER A 55 -31.21 19.60 3.79
N PRO A 56 -31.51 19.98 5.04
CA PRO A 56 -31.16 21.31 5.54
C PRO A 56 -29.63 21.43 5.59
N SER A 57 -29.08 22.07 4.57
CA SER A 57 -27.66 22.44 4.49
C SER A 57 -27.37 23.50 5.55
N PRO A 58 -26.24 23.39 6.28
CA PRO A 58 -25.92 24.33 7.36
C PRO A 58 -25.84 25.80 6.96
N ASP A 59 -25.53 26.13 5.69
CA ASP A 59 -25.37 27.53 5.24
C ASP A 59 -25.62 27.69 3.72
N GLY A 60 -26.85 28.06 3.33
CA GLY A 60 -27.21 28.70 2.04
C GLY A 60 -26.35 28.46 0.78
N ASP A 61 -26.08 29.54 0.03
CA ASP A 61 -25.50 29.53 -1.32
C ASP A 61 -24.00 29.13 -1.39
N ASN A 62 -23.31 29.05 -0.24
CA ASN A 62 -21.87 28.77 -0.13
C ASN A 62 -21.52 27.29 0.15
N TYR A 63 -22.49 26.38 0.10
CA TYR A 63 -22.28 24.96 0.41
C TYR A 63 -21.17 24.28 -0.42
N LYS A 64 -20.95 24.70 -1.67
CA LYS A 64 -19.94 24.08 -2.56
C LYS A 64 -18.49 24.35 -2.11
N GLU A 65 -18.19 25.57 -1.67
CA GLU A 65 -16.85 25.92 -1.14
C GLU A 65 -16.63 25.29 0.24
N LEU A 66 -17.68 25.26 1.07
CA LEU A 66 -17.71 24.65 2.40
C LEU A 66 -17.27 23.18 2.38
N PHE A 67 -17.80 22.43 1.44
CA PHE A 67 -17.56 21.00 1.29
C PHE A 67 -16.16 20.70 0.75
N GLY A 68 -15.63 21.51 -0.18
CA GLY A 68 -14.24 21.40 -0.64
C GLY A 68 -13.23 21.64 0.50
N ALA A 69 -13.51 22.62 1.36
CA ALA A 69 -12.66 22.91 2.53
C ALA A 69 -12.60 21.74 3.53
N LEU A 70 -13.72 21.01 3.73
CA LEU A 70 -13.77 19.85 4.64
C LEU A 70 -12.97 18.64 4.17
N ASP A 71 -12.97 18.34 2.86
CA ASP A 71 -12.12 17.28 2.32
C ASP A 71 -10.66 17.66 2.46
N ASN A 72 -10.33 18.91 2.11
CA ASN A 72 -8.97 19.41 2.15
C ASN A 72 -8.40 19.43 3.57
N ALA A 73 -9.18 19.89 4.57
CA ALA A 73 -8.77 19.92 5.96
C ALA A 73 -8.34 18.55 6.48
N PHE A 74 -9.07 17.51 6.11
CA PHE A 74 -8.74 16.14 6.44
C PHE A 74 -7.54 15.60 5.65
N LEU A 75 -7.53 15.77 4.33
CA LEU A 75 -6.50 15.22 3.46
C LEU A 75 -5.12 15.85 3.72
N VAL A 76 -5.07 17.15 4.00
CA VAL A 76 -3.84 17.86 4.39
C VAL A 76 -3.38 17.41 5.77
N ALA A 77 -4.28 17.35 6.76
CA ALA A 77 -3.94 16.86 8.09
C ALA A 77 -3.44 15.41 8.05
N TYR A 78 -4.05 14.56 7.21
CA TYR A 78 -3.62 13.20 6.97
C TYR A 78 -2.24 13.14 6.30
N ALA A 79 -1.98 13.97 5.28
CA ALA A 79 -0.66 14.02 4.64
C ALA A 79 0.45 14.41 5.64
N VAL A 80 0.21 15.42 6.49
CA VAL A 80 1.13 15.79 7.58
C VAL A 80 1.28 14.63 8.58
N GLY A 81 0.17 14.02 8.98
CA GLY A 81 0.14 12.86 9.87
C GLY A 81 0.97 11.69 9.34
N MET A 82 0.94 11.41 8.04
CA MET A 82 1.73 10.35 7.40
C MET A 82 3.25 10.56 7.49
N PHE A 83 3.73 11.80 7.35
CA PHE A 83 5.16 12.10 7.52
C PHE A 83 5.59 12.02 8.99
N VAL A 84 4.78 12.57 9.90
CA VAL A 84 5.07 12.58 11.35
C VAL A 84 5.03 11.18 11.93
N SER A 85 4.04 10.39 11.53
CA SER A 85 3.84 9.03 12.00
C SER A 85 4.98 8.07 11.66
N GLY A 86 5.73 8.30 10.56
CA GLY A 86 6.94 7.53 10.27
C GLY A 86 7.96 7.56 11.41
N ILE A 87 8.05 8.70 12.11
CA ILE A 87 8.97 8.90 13.24
C ILE A 87 8.50 8.12 14.49
N PHE A 88 7.18 8.07 14.72
CA PHE A 88 6.58 7.40 15.88
C PHE A 88 6.40 5.89 15.67
N GLY A 89 6.11 5.47 14.44
CA GLY A 89 5.90 4.06 14.08
C GLY A 89 7.14 3.19 14.20
N GLU A 90 8.33 3.80 14.31
CA GLU A 90 9.59 3.11 14.61
C GLU A 90 9.78 2.83 16.10
N ARG A 91 9.04 3.52 16.98
CA ARG A 91 9.23 3.51 18.44
C ARG A 91 8.08 2.84 19.20
N LEU A 92 6.95 2.65 18.54
CA LEU A 92 5.76 2.08 19.15
C LEU A 92 5.47 0.68 18.58
N PRO A 93 5.16 -0.30 19.43
CA PRO A 93 4.65 -1.58 18.98
C PRO A 93 3.40 -1.40 18.10
N LEU A 94 3.41 -2.00 16.90
CA LEU A 94 2.37 -1.99 15.87
C LEU A 94 0.98 -2.29 16.44
N ARG A 95 0.86 -3.22 17.39
CA ARG A 95 -0.42 -3.54 18.03
C ARG A 95 -1.05 -2.30 18.69
N TYR A 96 -0.28 -1.62 19.54
CA TYR A 96 -0.76 -0.43 20.25
C TYR A 96 -0.92 0.75 19.30
N TYR A 97 0.00 0.87 18.35
CA TYR A 97 0.00 1.93 17.36
C TYR A 97 -1.23 1.90 16.46
N LEU A 98 -1.54 0.72 15.89
CA LEU A 98 -2.68 0.54 15.00
C LEU A 98 -4.00 0.67 15.77
N SER A 99 -4.13 0.01 16.93
CA SER A 99 -5.37 0.04 17.72
C SER A 99 -5.70 1.42 18.29
N SER A 100 -4.72 2.16 18.82
CA SER A 100 -4.95 3.52 19.32
C SER A 100 -5.39 4.47 18.20
N GLY A 101 -4.74 4.38 17.04
CA GLY A 101 -5.14 5.13 15.85
C GLY A 101 -6.55 4.78 15.37
N MET A 102 -6.97 3.51 15.46
CA MET A 102 -8.31 3.08 15.06
C MET A 102 -9.37 3.62 16.02
N LEU A 103 -9.13 3.53 17.34
CA LEU A 103 -10.06 4.05 18.34
C LEU A 103 -10.24 5.57 18.20
N LEU A 104 -9.13 6.30 18.01
CA LEU A 104 -9.16 7.75 17.81
C LEU A 104 -9.87 8.14 16.50
N SER A 105 -9.59 7.40 15.43
CA SER A 105 -10.25 7.59 14.13
C SER A 105 -11.74 7.30 14.19
N GLY A 106 -12.14 6.22 14.85
CA GLY A 106 -13.54 5.86 15.06
C GLY A 106 -14.28 6.92 15.89
N LEU A 107 -13.64 7.43 16.94
CA LEU A 107 -14.17 8.52 17.76
C LEU A 107 -14.42 9.79 16.93
N PHE A 108 -13.42 10.30 16.21
CA PHE A 108 -13.59 11.54 15.44
C PHE A 108 -14.56 11.37 14.26
N THR A 109 -14.58 10.20 13.62
CA THR A 109 -15.58 9.89 12.57
C THR A 109 -17.00 9.90 13.16
N ALA A 110 -17.19 9.30 14.34
CA ALA A 110 -18.49 9.34 15.02
C ALA A 110 -18.88 10.75 15.47
N LEU A 111 -17.95 11.54 16.01
CA LEU A 111 -18.18 12.95 16.38
C LEU A 111 -18.62 13.79 15.18
N PHE A 112 -18.03 13.57 14.00
CA PHE A 112 -18.47 14.24 12.76
C PHE A 112 -19.96 13.96 12.49
N GLY A 113 -20.38 12.70 12.58
CA GLY A 113 -21.78 12.31 12.39
C GLY A 113 -22.72 12.78 13.50
N LEU A 114 -22.24 12.88 14.74
CA LEU A 114 -23.02 13.41 15.87
C LEU A 114 -23.38 14.89 15.71
N GLY A 115 -22.67 15.63 14.86
CA GLY A 115 -23.04 16.99 14.47
C GLY A 115 -24.48 17.11 13.94
N TYR A 116 -24.97 16.08 13.24
CA TYR A 116 -26.38 15.99 12.81
C TYR A 116 -27.35 15.96 14.00
N PHE A 117 -27.10 15.07 14.96
CA PHE A 117 -28.00 14.85 16.10
C PHE A 117 -27.95 15.99 17.13
N TRP A 118 -26.79 16.64 17.26
CA TRP A 118 -26.60 17.82 18.11
C TRP A 118 -27.00 19.13 17.43
N ASN A 119 -27.46 19.07 16.18
CA ASN A 119 -27.89 20.23 15.40
C ASN A 119 -26.79 21.32 15.29
N ILE A 120 -25.54 20.87 15.14
CA ILE A 120 -24.37 21.76 15.01
C ILE A 120 -24.21 22.15 13.54
N HIS A 121 -24.37 23.44 13.26
CA HIS A 121 -24.21 24.01 11.91
C HIS A 121 -22.93 24.86 11.76
N VAL A 122 -22.03 24.81 12.73
CA VAL A 122 -20.80 25.62 12.73
C VAL A 122 -19.71 24.92 11.92
N LEU A 123 -19.27 25.51 10.80
CA LEU A 123 -18.21 24.97 9.94
C LEU A 123 -16.93 24.58 10.70
N TRP A 124 -16.48 25.43 11.62
CA TRP A 124 -15.25 25.20 12.38
C TRP A 124 -15.28 23.91 13.20
N TYR A 125 -16.45 23.48 13.67
CA TYR A 125 -16.60 22.18 14.32
C TYR A 125 -16.17 21.05 13.37
N PHE A 126 -16.73 21.04 12.15
CA PHE A 126 -16.44 20.01 11.17
C PHE A 126 -14.99 20.05 10.68
N ILE A 127 -14.39 21.23 10.51
CA ILE A 127 -12.97 21.38 10.14
C ILE A 127 -12.06 20.81 11.24
N ILE A 128 -12.29 21.19 12.50
CA ILE A 128 -11.45 20.74 13.63
C ILE A 128 -11.53 19.22 13.79
N ILE A 129 -12.74 18.65 13.73
CA ILE A 129 -12.95 17.20 13.84
C ILE A 129 -12.27 16.46 12.67
N GLN A 130 -12.38 16.97 11.44
CA GLN A 130 -11.72 16.40 10.26
C GLN A 130 -10.20 16.47 10.35
N SER A 131 -9.64 17.59 10.82
CA SER A 131 -8.19 17.71 11.02
C SER A 131 -7.68 16.76 12.11
N ALA A 132 -8.42 16.64 13.22
CA ALA A 132 -8.10 15.70 14.30
C ALA A 132 -8.17 14.24 13.83
N PHE A 133 -9.18 13.90 13.02
CA PHE A 133 -9.29 12.59 12.37
C PHE A 133 -8.10 12.31 11.43
N GLY A 134 -7.71 13.29 10.61
CA GLY A 134 -6.57 13.17 9.70
C GLY A 134 -5.25 12.90 10.42
N LEU A 135 -4.97 13.64 11.50
CA LEU A 135 -3.78 13.44 12.33
C LEU A 135 -3.82 12.13 13.13
N GLY A 136 -5.02 11.69 13.55
CA GLY A 136 -5.22 10.48 14.33
C GLY A 136 -5.17 9.18 13.54
N THR A 137 -5.16 9.23 12.20
CA THR A 137 -5.08 8.03 11.37
C THR A 137 -3.62 7.56 11.26
N PRO A 138 -3.29 6.33 11.69
CA PRO A 138 -1.95 5.80 11.55
C PRO A 138 -1.64 5.46 10.08
N PRO A 139 -0.36 5.53 9.68
CA PRO A 139 0.11 5.20 8.36
C PRO A 139 -0.07 3.71 8.08
N ARG A 140 -0.15 3.42 6.78
CA ARG A 140 -0.18 2.05 6.31
C ARG A 140 1.18 1.42 6.51
N ARG A 141 1.29 0.58 7.52
CA ARG A 141 2.36 -0.40 7.61
C ARG A 141 1.86 -1.66 6.92
N SER A 142 2.29 -1.88 5.67
CA SER A 142 2.23 -3.21 5.09
C SER A 142 3.16 -4.05 5.96
N GLY A 143 2.56 -4.97 6.73
CA GLY A 143 3.32 -5.79 7.66
C GLY A 143 4.40 -6.54 6.89
N ARG A 144 5.55 -6.71 7.54
CA ARG A 144 6.61 -7.69 7.22
C ARG A 144 6.09 -9.14 7.00
N SER A 145 4.77 -9.36 7.08
CA SER A 145 4.05 -10.63 7.05
C SER A 145 3.94 -11.28 5.67
N ALA A 146 4.15 -10.55 4.56
CA ALA A 146 4.12 -11.17 3.23
C ALA A 146 5.30 -12.13 2.97
N GLY A 147 6.41 -11.98 3.72
CA GLY A 147 7.62 -12.77 3.54
C GLY A 147 8.27 -12.61 2.16
N PRO A 148 9.51 -13.11 1.96
CA PRO A 148 10.09 -13.25 0.64
C PRO A 148 9.26 -14.28 -0.13
N SER A 149 8.49 -13.84 -1.13
CA SER A 149 7.69 -14.74 -1.94
C SER A 149 7.73 -14.33 -3.40
N ARG A 150 7.89 -15.33 -4.27
CA ARG A 150 7.83 -15.19 -5.74
C ARG A 150 6.51 -14.59 -6.27
N ARG A 151 5.48 -14.50 -5.41
CA ARG A 151 4.14 -13.97 -5.72
C ARG A 151 3.78 -12.75 -4.87
N ARG A 152 4.79 -11.96 -4.49
CA ARG A 152 4.62 -10.79 -3.61
C ARG A 152 3.63 -9.79 -4.18
N GLY A 153 3.72 -9.49 -5.49
CA GLY A 153 2.84 -8.56 -6.18
C GLY A 153 1.38 -9.01 -6.11
N LEU A 154 1.09 -10.29 -6.37
CA LEU A 154 -0.26 -10.84 -6.30
C LEU A 154 -0.83 -10.77 -4.88
N ILE A 155 -0.06 -11.23 -3.87
CA ILE A 155 -0.50 -11.22 -2.47
C ILE A 155 -0.78 -9.79 -2.01
N MET A 156 0.12 -8.87 -2.34
CA MET A 156 -0.01 -7.46 -2.00
C MET A 156 -1.13 -6.76 -2.78
N GLY A 157 -1.39 -7.15 -4.04
CA GLY A 157 -2.52 -6.66 -4.82
C GLY A 157 -3.86 -7.10 -4.24
N ILE A 158 -3.98 -8.37 -3.82
CA ILE A 158 -5.15 -8.88 -3.10
C ILE A 158 -5.30 -8.14 -1.76
N TRP A 159 -4.22 -7.98 -1.01
CA TRP A 159 -4.27 -7.28 0.27
C TRP A 159 -4.70 -5.82 0.10
N ASN A 160 -4.12 -5.08 -0.85
CA ASN A 160 -4.45 -3.67 -1.11
C ASN A 160 -5.92 -3.44 -1.51
N SER A 161 -6.61 -4.48 -2.00
CA SER A 161 -8.04 -4.40 -2.30
C SER A 161 -8.90 -3.97 -1.11
N HIS A 162 -8.37 -4.05 0.12
CA HIS A 162 -8.96 -3.44 1.32
C HIS A 162 -9.40 -1.98 1.10
N THR A 163 -8.64 -1.22 0.29
CA THR A 163 -8.92 0.20 0.00
C THR A 163 -10.26 0.32 -0.70
N SER A 164 -10.40 -0.37 -1.84
CA SER A 164 -11.63 -0.38 -2.64
C SER A 164 -12.79 -1.03 -1.89
N VAL A 165 -12.58 -2.15 -1.20
CA VAL A 165 -13.63 -2.80 -0.41
C VAL A 165 -14.17 -1.85 0.66
N GLY A 166 -13.28 -1.14 1.35
CA GLY A 166 -13.68 -0.14 2.34
C GLY A 166 -14.46 1.02 1.74
N ASN A 167 -14.02 1.53 0.58
CA ASN A 167 -14.72 2.60 -0.14
C ASN A 167 -16.12 2.16 -0.59
N ILE A 168 -16.28 0.93 -1.09
CA ILE A 168 -17.57 0.35 -1.49
C ILE A 168 -18.50 0.26 -0.28
N LEU A 169 -18.03 -0.33 0.83
CA LEU A 169 -18.82 -0.45 2.06
C LEU A 169 -19.22 0.93 2.61
N GLY A 170 -18.29 1.88 2.64
CA GLY A 170 -18.56 3.26 3.03
C GLY A 170 -19.62 3.90 2.13
N SER A 171 -19.59 3.60 0.83
CA SER A 171 -20.59 4.11 -0.12
C SER A 171 -21.98 3.56 0.15
N LEU A 172 -22.09 2.24 0.36
CA LEU A 172 -23.36 1.57 0.62
C LEU A 172 -23.97 2.02 1.95
N ILE A 173 -23.16 2.16 3.00
CA ILE A 173 -23.61 2.67 4.30
C ILE A 173 -24.08 4.13 4.17
N ALA A 174 -23.33 4.96 3.44
CA ALA A 174 -23.75 6.34 3.21
C ALA A 174 -25.06 6.40 2.42
N GLY A 175 -25.18 5.65 1.33
CA GLY A 175 -26.39 5.58 0.51
C GLY A 175 -27.64 5.09 1.26
N ALA A 176 -27.48 4.28 2.32
CA ALA A 176 -28.59 3.83 3.16
C ALA A 176 -29.16 4.95 4.06
N TRP A 177 -28.32 5.88 4.51
CA TRP A 177 -28.69 6.88 5.52
C TRP A 177 -28.70 8.32 5.00
N VAL A 178 -28.20 8.57 3.79
CA VAL A 178 -28.05 9.91 3.21
C VAL A 178 -29.37 10.70 3.14
N SER A 179 -30.48 10.02 2.86
CA SER A 179 -31.80 10.66 2.70
C SER A 179 -32.60 10.81 4.00
N SER A 180 -32.18 10.17 5.10
CA SER A 180 -32.94 10.13 6.36
C SER A 180 -32.18 10.80 7.50
N ALA A 181 -31.02 10.26 7.86
CA ALA A 181 -30.18 10.73 8.95
C ALA A 181 -28.72 10.63 8.51
N TRP A 182 -28.25 11.62 7.74
CA TRP A 182 -26.89 11.61 7.18
C TRP A 182 -25.80 11.46 8.24
N GLY A 183 -26.05 11.85 9.49
CA GLY A 183 -25.14 11.60 10.61
C GLY A 183 -24.79 10.12 10.80
N LEU A 184 -25.74 9.20 10.54
CA LEU A 184 -25.50 7.75 10.63
C LEU A 184 -24.54 7.23 9.56
N SER A 185 -24.41 7.94 8.43
CA SER A 185 -23.39 7.65 7.40
C SER A 185 -21.96 7.76 7.94
N PHE A 186 -21.75 8.41 9.09
CA PHE A 186 -20.47 8.58 9.77
C PHE A 186 -20.39 7.86 11.12
N VAL A 187 -21.46 7.89 11.91
CA VAL A 187 -21.51 7.18 13.21
C VAL A 187 -21.32 5.68 13.02
N VAL A 188 -21.98 5.06 12.03
CA VAL A 188 -21.88 3.61 11.80
C VAL A 188 -20.45 3.21 11.40
N PRO A 189 -19.79 3.85 10.40
CA PRO A 189 -18.37 3.61 10.14
C PRO A 189 -17.47 3.86 11.36
N GLY A 190 -17.71 4.92 12.14
CA GLY A 190 -16.93 5.24 13.33
C GLY A 190 -16.96 4.11 14.38
N VAL A 191 -18.14 3.54 14.64
CA VAL A 191 -18.32 2.39 15.53
C VAL A 191 -17.63 1.13 14.98
N ILE A 192 -17.73 0.87 13.68
CA ILE A 192 -17.05 -0.25 13.04
C ILE A 192 -15.53 -0.13 13.18
N ILE A 193 -14.97 1.05 12.89
CA ILE A 193 -13.52 1.31 13.02
C ILE A 193 -13.06 1.07 14.46
N ALA A 194 -13.76 1.65 15.45
CA ALA A 194 -13.41 1.46 16.85
C ALA A 194 -13.49 -0.02 17.27
N SER A 195 -14.52 -0.73 16.84
CA SER A 195 -14.73 -2.17 17.14
C SER A 195 -13.64 -3.04 16.54
N VAL A 196 -13.28 -2.83 15.26
CA VAL A 196 -12.17 -3.55 14.62
C VAL A 196 -10.84 -3.18 15.26
N GLY A 197 -10.64 -1.94 15.71
CA GLY A 197 -9.47 -1.52 16.49
C GLY A 197 -9.32 -2.27 17.81
N LEU A 198 -10.42 -2.55 18.50
CA LEU A 198 -10.45 -3.36 19.72
C LEU A 198 -10.13 -4.83 19.42
N ILE A 199 -10.69 -5.39 18.34
CA ILE A 199 -10.34 -6.74 17.88
C ILE A 199 -8.85 -6.82 17.54
N CYS A 200 -8.32 -5.85 16.80
CA CYS A 200 -6.90 -5.75 16.48
C CYS A 200 -6.06 -5.70 17.77
N PHE A 201 -6.53 -4.97 18.78
CA PHE A 201 -5.86 -4.89 20.06
C PHE A 201 -5.79 -6.24 20.76
N PHE A 202 -6.77 -7.14 20.63
CA PHE A 202 -6.69 -8.45 21.29
C PHE A 202 -5.98 -9.53 20.48
N PHE A 203 -6.08 -9.47 19.14
CA PHE A 203 -5.69 -10.59 18.27
C PHE A 203 -4.47 -10.32 17.39
N LEU A 204 -4.02 -9.07 17.25
CA LEU A 204 -2.79 -8.78 16.51
C LEU A 204 -1.57 -9.09 17.38
N VAL A 205 -0.85 -10.14 17.02
CA VAL A 205 0.43 -10.48 17.63
C VAL A 205 1.54 -9.92 16.75
N GLU A 206 2.53 -9.29 17.36
CA GLU A 206 3.50 -8.43 16.67
C GLU A 206 4.81 -9.14 16.36
N HIS A 207 5.34 -9.92 17.30
CA HIS A 207 6.59 -10.65 17.12
C HIS A 207 6.32 -12.14 16.91
N PRO A 208 6.89 -12.77 15.87
CA PRO A 208 6.88 -14.23 15.73
C PRO A 208 7.53 -14.91 16.94
N GLU A 209 8.43 -14.21 17.63
CA GLU A 209 9.12 -14.64 18.83
C GLU A 209 8.16 -14.86 20.01
N ASP A 210 7.08 -14.05 20.11
CA ASP A 210 6.05 -14.17 21.16
C ASP A 210 5.21 -15.46 21.03
N VAL A 211 5.25 -16.08 19.85
CA VAL A 211 4.62 -17.39 19.55
C VAL A 211 5.66 -18.49 19.31
N GLY A 212 6.93 -18.26 19.67
CA GLY A 212 8.00 -19.25 19.59
C GLY A 212 8.51 -19.55 18.17
N CYS A 213 8.28 -18.67 17.19
CA CYS A 213 8.78 -18.82 15.83
C CYS A 213 10.10 -18.04 15.64
N SER A 214 11.13 -18.71 15.10
CA SER A 214 12.39 -18.06 14.72
C SER A 214 12.18 -17.08 13.56
N PRO A 215 12.82 -15.90 13.57
CA PRO A 215 12.81 -14.99 12.44
C PRO A 215 13.46 -15.65 11.20
N PRO A 216 13.06 -15.28 9.98
CA PRO A 216 13.69 -15.80 8.77
C PRO A 216 15.17 -15.40 8.75
N LEU A 217 16.05 -16.40 8.71
CA LEU A 217 17.49 -16.24 8.45
C LEU A 217 17.66 -15.45 7.15
N HIS A 218 18.35 -14.32 7.23
CA HIS A 218 18.94 -13.69 6.05
C HIS A 218 19.98 -14.65 5.47
N HIS A 219 20.01 -14.75 4.14
CA HIS A 219 21.02 -15.49 3.39
C HIS A 219 22.43 -15.04 3.82
N ALA A 220 23.07 -15.84 4.67
CA ALA A 220 24.50 -16.03 4.61
C ALA A 220 24.66 -17.37 3.91
N ASP A 221 25.11 -17.34 2.66
CA ASP A 221 25.44 -18.55 1.93
C ASP A 221 26.48 -19.36 2.73
N PRO A 222 26.26 -20.66 2.97
CA PRO A 222 27.24 -21.52 3.60
C PRO A 222 28.20 -22.07 2.52
N GLU A 223 28.90 -21.21 1.81
CA GLU A 223 29.95 -21.61 0.86
C GLU A 223 31.11 -20.61 0.90
N GLU A 224 31.86 -20.58 2.01
CA GLU A 224 33.27 -20.13 2.03
C GLU A 224 33.92 -20.37 3.40
N LYS A 225 34.01 -21.64 3.84
CA LYS A 225 34.99 -22.07 4.85
C LYS A 225 35.35 -23.56 4.68
N GLU A 226 35.66 -23.97 3.46
CA GLU A 226 36.41 -25.22 3.23
C GLU A 226 37.46 -24.99 2.14
N ALA A 227 38.59 -24.39 2.53
CA ALA A 227 39.88 -24.54 1.87
C ALA A 227 40.96 -23.79 2.69
N ASP A 228 41.44 -24.42 3.77
CA ASP A 228 42.89 -24.44 4.02
C ASP A 228 43.21 -25.66 4.89
N GLY A 229 43.92 -26.62 4.31
CA GLY A 229 44.38 -27.83 4.97
C GLY A 229 45.90 -27.83 5.03
N GLY A 230 46.48 -28.15 6.19
CA GLY A 230 47.92 -28.39 6.26
C GLY A 230 48.54 -28.53 7.65
N ALA A 231 48.39 -29.71 8.27
CA ALA A 231 49.37 -30.47 9.09
C ALA A 231 49.96 -29.89 10.40
N ALA A 232 49.72 -30.59 11.53
CA ALA A 232 50.74 -31.20 12.41
C ALA A 232 50.11 -31.87 13.66
N GLU A 233 50.84 -32.82 14.25
CA GLU A 233 50.43 -34.00 15.04
C GLU A 233 50.10 -33.84 16.54
N GLU A 234 49.35 -34.85 17.04
CA GLU A 234 49.28 -35.56 18.34
C GLU A 234 49.69 -34.95 19.71
N GLY A 235 48.77 -35.09 20.70
CA GLY A 235 49.06 -35.24 22.14
C GLY A 235 48.03 -34.64 23.15
N PRO A 236 47.47 -35.39 24.14
CA PRO A 236 46.61 -34.88 25.23
C PRO A 236 47.30 -34.92 26.63
N PRO A 237 46.66 -34.58 27.79
CA PRO A 237 45.60 -33.62 28.16
C PRO A 237 45.96 -32.72 29.39
N LEU A 238 44.96 -31.98 29.92
CA LEU A 238 44.82 -31.36 31.26
C LEU A 238 45.31 -29.91 31.50
N SER A 239 44.36 -28.99 31.71
CA SER A 239 44.18 -28.34 33.03
C SER A 239 43.02 -27.34 33.02
N SER A 240 42.10 -27.55 33.95
CA SER A 240 41.06 -26.64 34.43
C SER A 240 41.56 -25.20 34.61
N SER A 241 40.84 -24.22 34.04
CA SER A 241 40.68 -22.89 34.65
C SER A 241 39.38 -22.23 34.17
N ARG A 242 38.41 -22.32 35.09
CA ARG A 242 37.24 -21.46 35.34
C ARG A 242 36.92 -20.36 34.32
N ALA A 243 35.71 -20.52 33.77
CA ALA A 243 34.85 -19.48 33.22
C ALA A 243 34.94 -18.17 34.03
N SER A 244 35.35 -17.11 33.32
CA SER A 244 35.02 -15.73 33.67
C SER A 244 33.96 -15.30 32.67
N LEU A 245 32.73 -15.18 33.16
CA LEU A 245 31.59 -14.63 32.46
C LEU A 245 31.83 -13.12 32.26
N GLU A 246 32.30 -12.72 31.08
CA GLU A 246 32.13 -11.34 30.63
C GLU A 246 30.79 -11.24 29.91
N PRO A 247 29.90 -10.30 30.31
CA PRO A 247 28.65 -10.08 29.61
C PRO A 247 28.96 -9.52 28.23
N LYS A 248 28.45 -10.19 27.18
CA LYS A 248 28.34 -9.58 25.84
C LYS A 248 27.53 -8.29 25.98
N GLU A 249 28.23 -7.17 25.95
CA GLU A 249 27.64 -5.85 25.77
C GLU A 249 26.71 -5.87 24.54
N GLY A 250 25.60 -5.16 24.68
CA GLY A 250 24.40 -5.32 23.86
C GLY A 250 24.67 -5.21 22.37
N ALA A 251 24.01 -6.07 21.60
CA ALA A 251 23.81 -5.81 20.18
C ALA A 251 23.10 -4.45 20.06
N GLU A 252 23.84 -3.43 19.63
CA GLU A 252 23.28 -2.12 19.30
C GLU A 252 22.15 -2.34 18.29
N GLU A 253 20.91 -1.96 18.65
CA GLU A 253 19.83 -1.96 17.68
C GLU A 253 20.25 -1.11 16.47
N PRO A 254 20.01 -1.56 15.22
CA PRO A 254 20.38 -0.78 14.05
C PRO A 254 19.74 0.62 14.15
N ALA A 255 20.58 1.65 14.00
CA ALA A 255 20.15 3.05 14.07
C ALA A 255 19.12 3.33 12.95
N ALA A 256 18.08 4.12 13.27
CA ALA A 256 17.09 4.54 12.29
C ALA A 256 17.75 5.35 11.16
N ILE A 257 17.33 5.11 9.91
CA ILE A 257 17.86 5.86 8.76
C ILE A 257 17.25 7.26 8.77
N SER A 258 18.09 8.28 8.56
CA SER A 258 17.60 9.65 8.42
C SER A 258 16.71 9.80 7.17
N PHE A 259 15.70 10.67 7.24
CA PHE A 259 14.80 10.97 6.12
C PHE A 259 15.57 11.29 4.82
N LEU A 260 16.65 12.07 4.92
CA LEU A 260 17.50 12.42 3.78
C LEU A 260 18.29 11.22 3.24
N GLY A 261 18.69 10.28 4.11
CA GLY A 261 19.29 9.02 3.71
C GLY A 261 18.30 8.14 2.92
N ALA A 262 17.04 8.09 3.35
CA ALA A 262 16.00 7.34 2.64
C ALA A 262 15.64 7.94 1.28
N LEU A 263 15.69 9.27 1.12
CA LEU A 263 15.51 9.95 -0.17
C LEU A 263 16.63 9.70 -1.18
N ARG A 264 17.84 9.34 -0.72
CA ARG A 264 18.97 9.03 -1.60
C ARG A 264 18.90 7.61 -2.19
N ILE A 265 17.98 6.77 -1.72
CA ILE A 265 17.80 5.43 -2.24
C ILE A 265 17.25 5.53 -3.67
N PRO A 266 17.91 4.90 -4.66
CA PRO A 266 17.45 4.89 -6.03
C PRO A 266 16.01 4.39 -6.15
N GLY A 267 15.18 5.10 -6.91
CA GLY A 267 13.78 4.74 -7.14
C GLY A 267 12.79 5.29 -6.11
N VAL A 268 13.21 5.61 -4.87
CA VAL A 268 12.28 6.13 -3.85
C VAL A 268 11.64 7.43 -4.29
N VAL A 269 12.41 8.39 -4.83
CA VAL A 269 11.88 9.68 -5.28
C VAL A 269 10.96 9.51 -6.48
N GLU A 270 11.37 8.72 -7.46
CA GLU A 270 10.62 8.48 -8.68
C GLU A 270 9.28 7.79 -8.39
N PHE A 271 9.28 6.73 -7.57
CA PHE A 271 8.04 6.06 -7.19
C PHE A 271 7.17 6.90 -6.26
N SER A 272 7.76 7.73 -5.39
CA SER A 272 7.00 8.68 -4.55
C SER A 272 6.27 9.72 -5.40
N LEU A 273 6.93 10.30 -6.40
CA LEU A 273 6.34 11.26 -7.32
C LEU A 273 5.33 10.61 -8.27
N CYS A 274 5.61 9.39 -8.75
CA CYS A 274 4.63 8.62 -9.53
C CYS A 274 3.36 8.35 -8.70
N LEU A 275 3.52 7.95 -7.44
CA LEU A 275 2.40 7.74 -6.52
C LEU A 275 1.65 9.03 -6.20
N LEU A 276 2.33 10.17 -6.10
CA LEU A 276 1.69 11.48 -5.93
C LEU A 276 0.65 11.72 -7.01
N PHE A 277 1.03 11.61 -8.28
CA PHE A 277 0.12 11.86 -9.39
C PHE A 277 -0.92 10.76 -9.55
N ALA A 278 -0.56 9.47 -9.42
CA ALA A 278 -1.52 8.38 -9.51
C ALA A 278 -2.59 8.47 -8.40
N LYS A 279 -2.17 8.75 -7.16
CA LYS A 279 -3.09 8.90 -6.02
C LYS A 279 -3.91 10.18 -6.12
N LEU A 280 -3.39 11.25 -6.73
CA LEU A 280 -4.15 12.46 -7.08
C LEU A 280 -5.34 12.10 -7.97
N VAL A 281 -5.14 11.32 -9.04
CA VAL A 281 -6.21 10.91 -9.95
C VAL A 281 -7.21 10.01 -9.23
N SER A 282 -6.74 8.95 -8.54
CA SER A 282 -7.60 8.04 -7.75
C SER A 282 -8.49 8.78 -6.75
N TYR A 283 -7.92 9.72 -5.97
CA TYR A 283 -8.65 10.42 -4.93
C TYR A 283 -9.59 11.49 -5.51
N THR A 284 -9.23 12.09 -6.65
CA THR A 284 -10.18 12.97 -7.34
C THR A 284 -11.44 12.19 -7.72
N PHE A 285 -11.30 10.98 -8.29
CA PHE A 285 -12.43 10.09 -8.53
C PHE A 285 -13.16 9.71 -7.23
N LEU A 286 -12.45 9.36 -6.16
CA LEU A 286 -13.08 9.01 -4.88
C LEU A 286 -14.05 10.09 -4.36
N TYR A 287 -13.63 11.36 -4.44
CA TYR A 287 -14.37 12.48 -3.86
C TYR A 287 -15.34 13.15 -4.84
N TRP A 288 -15.02 13.21 -6.13
CA TRP A 288 -15.79 13.97 -7.12
C TRP A 288 -16.58 13.11 -8.08
N LEU A 289 -16.33 11.80 -8.19
CA LEU A 289 -17.06 10.95 -9.14
C LEU A 289 -18.57 10.90 -8.87
N PRO A 290 -19.06 10.69 -7.63
CA PRO A 290 -20.50 10.72 -7.38
C PRO A 290 -21.12 12.07 -7.77
N LEU A 291 -20.44 13.18 -7.43
CA LEU A 291 -20.90 14.52 -7.76
C LEU A 291 -20.91 14.79 -9.28
N TYR A 292 -19.91 14.32 -10.00
CA TYR A 292 -19.86 14.36 -11.46
C TYR A 292 -21.05 13.65 -12.08
N ILE A 293 -21.34 12.42 -11.62
CA ILE A 293 -22.47 11.61 -12.12
C ILE A 293 -23.81 12.30 -11.83
N VAL A 294 -24.00 12.87 -10.63
CA VAL A 294 -25.20 13.67 -10.31
C VAL A 294 -25.34 14.87 -11.25
N ASN A 295 -24.25 15.61 -11.49
CA ASN A 295 -24.29 16.84 -12.26
C ASN A 295 -24.47 16.62 -13.77
N VAL A 296 -23.89 15.56 -14.32
CA VAL A 296 -23.87 15.30 -15.78
C VAL A 296 -24.97 14.34 -16.22
N ALA A 297 -25.27 13.31 -15.42
CA ALA A 297 -26.25 12.29 -15.76
C ALA A 297 -27.60 12.46 -15.03
N HIS A 298 -27.72 13.48 -14.17
CA HIS A 298 -28.95 13.81 -13.41
C HIS A 298 -29.51 12.65 -12.58
N PHE A 299 -28.67 11.69 -12.20
CA PHE A 299 -29.04 10.61 -11.28
C PHE A 299 -29.23 11.13 -9.86
N GLY A 300 -30.04 10.42 -9.07
CA GLY A 300 -30.15 10.71 -7.63
C GLY A 300 -28.83 10.46 -6.90
N ALA A 301 -28.60 11.14 -5.77
CA ALA A 301 -27.35 11.02 -5.01
C ALA A 301 -27.01 9.57 -4.60
N LYS A 302 -28.03 8.76 -4.28
CA LYS A 302 -27.86 7.34 -3.99
C LYS A 302 -27.40 6.55 -5.23
N GLU A 303 -28.07 6.73 -6.36
CA GLU A 303 -27.75 6.00 -7.61
C GLU A 303 -26.36 6.38 -8.14
N ALA A 304 -26.00 7.67 -8.08
CA ALA A 304 -24.67 8.14 -8.42
C ALA A 304 -23.59 7.57 -7.48
N GLY A 305 -23.90 7.48 -6.17
CA GLY A 305 -23.08 6.80 -5.18
C GLY A 305 -22.86 5.33 -5.52
N ASP A 306 -23.93 4.59 -5.81
CA ASP A 306 -23.91 3.18 -6.19
C ASP A 306 -23.10 2.97 -7.48
N LEU A 307 -23.33 3.79 -8.52
CA LEU A 307 -22.61 3.70 -9.78
C LEU A 307 -21.10 3.99 -9.60
N SER A 308 -20.75 4.96 -8.74
CA SER A 308 -19.34 5.28 -8.45
C SER A 308 -18.58 4.13 -7.79
N THR A 309 -19.25 3.16 -7.15
CA THR A 309 -18.59 1.99 -6.55
C THR A 309 -17.94 1.09 -7.59
N LEU A 310 -18.40 1.13 -8.84
CA LEU A 310 -17.82 0.35 -9.93
C LEU A 310 -16.39 0.76 -10.28
N PHE A 311 -16.03 2.02 -10.01
CA PHE A 311 -14.64 2.47 -10.09
C PHE A 311 -13.75 1.75 -9.06
N ASP A 312 -14.26 1.58 -7.84
CA ASP A 312 -13.56 0.82 -6.78
C ASP A 312 -13.47 -0.67 -7.13
N VAL A 313 -14.54 -1.26 -7.69
CA VAL A 313 -14.54 -2.66 -8.20
C VAL A 313 -13.47 -2.83 -9.28
N GLY A 314 -13.42 -1.91 -10.23
CA GLY A 314 -12.33 -1.82 -11.21
C GLY A 314 -10.98 -1.81 -10.54
N GLY A 315 -10.81 -0.99 -9.50
CA GLY A 315 -9.56 -0.90 -8.75
C GLY A 315 -9.12 -2.18 -8.04
N ILE A 316 -10.07 -3.01 -7.57
CA ILE A 316 -9.74 -4.34 -7.02
C ILE A 316 -9.12 -5.21 -8.12
N LEU A 317 -9.79 -5.30 -9.27
CA LEU A 317 -9.32 -6.08 -10.42
C LEU A 317 -7.98 -5.56 -10.92
N GLY A 318 -7.85 -4.25 -11.08
CA GLY A 318 -6.63 -3.58 -11.52
C GLY A 318 -5.45 -3.82 -10.60
N GLY A 319 -5.63 -3.71 -9.28
CA GLY A 319 -4.56 -3.97 -8.30
C GLY A 319 -4.09 -5.42 -8.31
N ILE A 320 -5.01 -6.38 -8.42
CA ILE A 320 -4.67 -7.81 -8.50
C ILE A 320 -3.96 -8.13 -9.82
N ILE A 321 -4.46 -7.63 -10.94
CA ILE A 321 -3.87 -7.82 -12.27
C ILE A 321 -2.48 -7.17 -12.34
N ALA A 322 -2.33 -5.93 -11.85
CA ALA A 322 -1.03 -5.24 -11.79
C ALA A 322 -0.01 -6.03 -10.96
N GLY A 323 -0.44 -6.54 -9.80
CA GLY A 323 0.37 -7.42 -8.95
C GLY A 323 0.82 -8.69 -9.65
N LEU A 324 -0.12 -9.38 -10.32
CA LEU A 324 0.14 -10.62 -11.05
C LEU A 324 1.05 -10.41 -12.26
N VAL A 325 0.74 -9.41 -13.09
CA VAL A 325 1.51 -9.09 -14.31
C VAL A 325 2.93 -8.72 -13.92
N SER A 326 3.11 -7.89 -12.91
CA SER A 326 4.45 -7.49 -12.48
C SER A 326 5.23 -8.62 -11.80
N ASP A 327 4.56 -9.60 -11.16
CA ASP A 327 5.23 -10.82 -10.68
C ASP A 327 5.69 -11.71 -11.83
N TYR A 328 4.96 -11.71 -12.95
CA TYR A 328 5.29 -12.51 -14.13
C TYR A 328 6.38 -11.85 -15.00
N THR A 329 6.30 -10.53 -15.19
CA THR A 329 7.23 -9.78 -16.04
C THR A 329 8.49 -9.33 -15.32
N GLY A 330 8.52 -9.37 -13.98
CA GLY A 330 9.59 -8.77 -13.16
C GLY A 330 9.54 -7.24 -13.12
N GLY A 331 8.98 -6.60 -14.14
CA GLY A 331 8.93 -5.14 -14.29
C GLY A 331 7.78 -4.48 -13.53
N ARG A 332 8.02 -4.09 -12.27
CA ARG A 332 7.05 -3.31 -11.46
C ARG A 332 6.77 -1.93 -12.08
N ALA A 333 7.84 -1.20 -12.41
CA ALA A 333 7.74 0.14 -12.99
C ALA A 333 7.10 0.14 -14.39
N THR A 334 7.46 -0.84 -15.23
CA THR A 334 6.91 -0.97 -16.59
C THR A 334 5.43 -1.30 -16.56
N THR A 335 5.00 -2.18 -15.64
CA THR A 335 3.57 -2.49 -15.42
C THR A 335 2.78 -1.23 -15.07
N CYS A 336 3.28 -0.41 -14.12
CA CYS A 336 2.65 0.88 -13.79
C CYS A 336 2.57 1.80 -15.01
N CYS A 337 3.66 1.95 -15.78
CA CYS A 337 3.70 2.84 -16.94
C CYS A 337 2.70 2.42 -18.01
N VAL A 338 2.61 1.12 -18.35
CA VAL A 338 1.66 0.61 -19.34
C VAL A 338 0.22 0.92 -18.92
N MET A 339 -0.12 0.67 -17.65
CA MET A 339 -1.46 0.95 -17.14
C MET A 339 -1.79 2.44 -17.19
N LEU A 340 -0.85 3.33 -16.83
CA LEU A 340 -1.03 4.78 -16.88
C LEU A 340 -1.16 5.32 -18.32
N VAL A 341 -0.38 4.80 -19.26
CA VAL A 341 -0.47 5.17 -20.68
C VAL A 341 -1.84 4.79 -21.25
N VAL A 342 -2.39 3.65 -20.86
CA VAL A 342 -3.73 3.22 -21.27
C VAL A 342 -4.83 3.97 -20.49
N ALA A 343 -4.57 4.39 -19.25
CA ALA A 343 -5.51 5.17 -18.44
C ALA A 343 -5.86 6.51 -19.10
N ALA A 344 -4.85 7.27 -19.56
CA ALA A 344 -5.02 8.59 -20.15
C ALA A 344 -6.10 8.67 -21.27
N PRO A 345 -6.06 7.85 -22.35
CA PRO A 345 -7.10 7.86 -23.37
C PRO A 345 -8.44 7.31 -22.86
N MET A 346 -8.44 6.39 -21.89
CA MET A 346 -9.68 5.85 -21.30
C MET A 346 -10.41 6.89 -20.45
N LEU A 347 -9.69 7.75 -19.73
CA LEU A 347 -10.27 8.88 -19.00
C LEU A 347 -10.93 9.89 -19.94
N PHE A 348 -10.29 10.18 -21.07
CA PHE A 348 -10.89 11.03 -22.11
C PHE A 348 -12.17 10.40 -22.67
N LEU A 349 -12.13 9.09 -22.96
CA LEU A 349 -13.28 8.37 -23.50
C LEU A 349 -14.43 8.29 -22.48
N TYR A 350 -14.13 8.14 -21.18
CA TYR A 350 -15.16 8.17 -20.13
C TYR A 350 -15.86 9.53 -20.05
N ASN A 351 -15.12 10.63 -20.18
CA ASN A 351 -15.70 11.96 -20.22
C ASN A 351 -16.62 12.17 -21.44
N TYR A 352 -16.26 11.61 -22.60
CA TYR A 352 -17.01 11.83 -23.84
C TYR A 352 -18.22 10.91 -24.03
N ILE A 353 -18.10 9.61 -23.74
CA ILE A 353 -19.17 8.60 -23.97
C ILE A 353 -19.58 7.82 -22.72
N GLY A 354 -18.91 8.05 -21.59
CA GLY A 354 -19.13 7.29 -20.37
C GLY A 354 -20.53 7.44 -19.79
N GLN A 355 -21.31 8.44 -20.22
CA GLN A 355 -22.68 8.68 -19.76
C GLN A 355 -23.76 8.43 -20.84
N ASN A 356 -23.38 7.89 -22.01
CA ASN A 356 -24.34 7.64 -23.11
C ASN A 356 -25.30 6.46 -22.85
N GLY A 357 -25.07 5.71 -21.77
CA GLY A 357 -25.95 4.64 -21.31
C GLY A 357 -25.37 3.94 -20.09
N ILE A 358 -26.22 3.34 -19.26
CA ILE A 358 -25.80 2.68 -18.01
C ILE A 358 -24.74 1.59 -18.28
N GLY A 359 -24.91 0.80 -19.34
CA GLY A 359 -23.94 -0.23 -19.73
C GLY A 359 -22.56 0.32 -20.09
N THR A 360 -22.49 1.46 -20.79
CA THR A 360 -21.20 2.10 -21.11
C THR A 360 -20.59 2.74 -19.87
N SER A 361 -21.39 3.34 -18.98
CA SER A 361 -20.93 3.85 -17.68
C SER A 361 -20.30 2.75 -16.84
N ILE A 362 -20.97 1.60 -16.72
CA ILE A 362 -20.47 0.45 -15.95
C ILE A 362 -19.12 -0.02 -16.50
N ALA A 363 -19.05 -0.28 -17.81
CA ALA A 363 -17.84 -0.78 -18.44
C ALA A 363 -16.67 0.20 -18.29
N MET A 364 -16.91 1.48 -18.57
CA MET A 364 -15.87 2.51 -18.51
C MET A 364 -15.38 2.76 -17.09
N LEU A 365 -16.26 2.75 -16.08
CA LEU A 365 -15.88 2.93 -14.68
C LEU A 365 -15.01 1.78 -14.18
N ILE A 366 -15.33 0.53 -14.53
CA ILE A 366 -14.52 -0.63 -14.17
C ILE A 366 -13.14 -0.54 -14.85
N VAL A 367 -13.09 -0.20 -16.14
CA VAL A 367 -11.83 -0.08 -16.89
C VAL A 367 -10.97 1.07 -16.35
N CYS A 368 -11.52 2.27 -16.18
CA CYS A 368 -10.81 3.42 -15.63
C CYS A 368 -10.34 3.13 -14.19
N GLY A 369 -11.21 2.55 -13.37
CA GLY A 369 -10.89 2.16 -12.00
C GLY A 369 -9.73 1.19 -11.93
N GLY A 370 -9.70 0.19 -12.81
CA GLY A 370 -8.60 -0.79 -12.87
C GLY A 370 -7.29 -0.17 -13.32
N LEU A 371 -7.31 0.67 -14.36
CA LEU A 371 -6.12 1.29 -14.93
C LEU A 371 -5.50 2.35 -14.00
N VAL A 372 -6.34 3.13 -13.30
CA VAL A 372 -5.88 4.19 -12.39
C VAL A 372 -5.45 3.62 -11.03
N ASN A 373 -6.26 2.74 -10.43
CA ASN A 373 -5.95 2.22 -9.09
C ASN A 373 -4.91 1.09 -9.10
N GLY A 374 -4.66 0.44 -10.25
CA GLY A 374 -3.64 -0.61 -10.37
C GLY A 374 -2.22 -0.13 -10.04
N PRO A 375 -1.69 0.91 -10.72
CA PRO A 375 -0.41 1.53 -10.40
C PRO A 375 -0.34 2.02 -8.94
N TYR A 376 -1.40 2.68 -8.47
CA TYR A 376 -1.52 3.12 -7.07
C TYR A 376 -1.36 1.94 -6.10
N ALA A 377 -2.05 0.83 -6.33
CA ALA A 377 -1.99 -0.38 -5.51
C ALA A 377 -0.59 -1.00 -5.54
N LEU A 378 -0.01 -1.15 -6.72
CA LEU A 378 1.27 -1.80 -6.91
C LEU A 378 2.41 -1.02 -6.25
N ILE A 379 2.42 0.32 -6.40
CA ILE A 379 3.46 1.18 -5.82
C ILE A 379 3.37 1.20 -4.30
N THR A 380 2.15 1.40 -3.76
CA THR A 380 1.91 1.50 -2.30
C THR A 380 2.31 0.22 -1.56
N THR A 381 2.25 -0.94 -2.24
CA THR A 381 2.41 -2.24 -1.57
C THR A 381 3.66 -2.98 -1.99
N ALA A 382 3.70 -3.53 -3.20
CA ALA A 382 4.83 -4.35 -3.65
C ALA A 382 6.11 -3.51 -3.77
N VAL A 383 6.06 -2.38 -4.48
CA VAL A 383 7.24 -1.54 -4.73
C VAL A 383 7.78 -0.91 -3.44
N SER A 384 6.91 -0.34 -2.61
CA SER A 384 7.31 0.24 -1.32
C SER A 384 8.02 -0.79 -0.45
N ALA A 385 7.53 -2.04 -0.49
CA ALA A 385 8.06 -3.11 0.32
C ALA A 385 9.34 -3.73 -0.30
N ASP A 386 9.52 -3.67 -1.63
CA ASP A 386 10.77 -4.02 -2.32
C ASP A 386 11.87 -2.97 -2.02
N LEU A 387 11.56 -1.67 -2.14
CA LEU A 387 12.47 -0.55 -1.83
C LEU A 387 12.91 -0.54 -0.37
N GLY A 388 12.01 -0.87 0.56
CA GLY A 388 12.37 -0.95 1.98
C GLY A 388 13.18 -2.20 2.35
N THR A 389 13.39 -3.13 1.43
CA THR A 389 14.31 -4.28 1.58
C THR A 389 15.55 -4.17 0.70
N HIS A 390 15.80 -3.01 0.10
CA HIS A 390 16.92 -2.78 -0.81
C HIS A 390 18.29 -3.06 -0.15
N GLU A 391 19.25 -3.58 -0.90
CA GLU A 391 20.58 -4.01 -0.38
C GLU A 391 21.35 -2.87 0.31
N SER A 392 21.17 -1.63 -0.17
CA SER A 392 21.72 -0.43 0.45
C SER A 392 21.27 -0.20 1.91
N LEU A 393 20.25 -0.94 2.37
CA LEU A 393 19.69 -0.85 3.71
C LEU A 393 20.29 -1.89 4.67
N GLN A 394 21.14 -2.82 4.21
CA GLN A 394 21.81 -3.85 5.04
C GLN A 394 20.86 -4.58 6.01
N GLY A 395 19.60 -4.83 5.61
CA GLY A 395 18.61 -5.51 6.46
C GLY A 395 18.05 -4.66 7.63
N ASN A 396 18.28 -3.34 7.64
CA ASN A 396 17.75 -2.45 8.67
C ASN A 396 16.22 -2.35 8.57
N ALA A 397 15.51 -3.10 9.42
CA ALA A 397 14.05 -3.14 9.45
C ALA A 397 13.39 -1.79 9.75
N LYS A 398 14.11 -0.82 10.36
CA LYS A 398 13.62 0.54 10.59
C LYS A 398 13.52 1.33 9.29
N ALA A 399 14.44 1.10 8.34
CA ALA A 399 14.47 1.77 7.04
C ALA A 399 13.24 1.53 6.17
N LEU A 400 12.68 0.31 6.19
CA LEU A 400 11.45 -0.04 5.47
C LEU A 400 10.29 0.88 5.85
N SER A 401 10.20 1.24 7.13
CA SER A 401 9.13 2.07 7.66
C SER A 401 9.27 3.52 7.21
N THR A 402 10.50 4.05 7.21
CA THR A 402 10.81 5.40 6.74
C THR A 402 10.55 5.54 5.23
N VAL A 403 10.99 4.57 4.42
CA VAL A 403 10.77 4.57 2.96
C VAL A 403 9.27 4.50 2.63
N THR A 404 8.54 3.62 3.32
CA THR A 404 7.08 3.51 3.15
C THR A 404 6.40 4.81 3.56
N ALA A 405 6.80 5.44 4.67
CA ALA A 405 6.24 6.72 5.10
C ALA A 405 6.51 7.86 4.08
N ILE A 406 7.70 7.89 3.46
CA ILE A 406 8.03 8.87 2.41
C ILE A 406 7.13 8.68 1.19
N ILE A 407 7.05 7.45 0.67
CA ILE A 407 6.24 7.13 -0.51
C ILE A 407 4.77 7.45 -0.24
N ASP A 408 4.25 6.93 0.87
CA ASP A 408 2.83 6.99 1.18
C ASP A 408 2.40 8.40 1.66
N GLY A 409 3.31 9.14 2.32
CA GLY A 409 3.16 10.55 2.66
C GLY A 409 3.14 11.44 1.41
N THR A 410 4.08 11.25 0.48
CA THR A 410 4.12 11.98 -0.80
C THR A 410 2.88 11.70 -1.65
N GLY A 411 2.43 10.44 -1.69
CA GLY A 411 1.15 10.07 -2.28
C GLY A 411 -0.03 10.81 -1.64
N SER A 412 -0.03 10.95 -0.31
CA SER A 412 -1.12 11.63 0.43
C SER A 412 -1.18 13.13 0.16
N VAL A 413 -0.07 13.76 -0.20
CA VAL A 413 -0.08 15.14 -0.74
C VAL A 413 -0.86 15.18 -2.06
N GLY A 414 -0.61 14.24 -2.97
CA GLY A 414 -1.39 14.12 -4.22
C GLY A 414 -2.88 13.90 -3.98
N ALA A 415 -3.21 13.06 -3.00
CA ALA A 415 -4.59 12.82 -2.55
C ALA A 415 -5.31 14.09 -2.08
N ALA A 416 -4.60 15.04 -1.47
CA ALA A 416 -5.13 16.34 -1.07
C ALA A 416 -5.26 17.31 -2.26
N LEU A 417 -4.24 17.35 -3.12
CA LEU A 417 -4.19 18.26 -4.27
C LEU A 417 -5.27 17.96 -5.31
N GLY A 418 -5.57 16.69 -5.58
CA GLY A 418 -6.51 16.30 -6.65
C GLY A 418 -7.91 16.85 -6.45
N PRO A 419 -8.61 16.47 -5.36
CA PRO A 419 -9.93 17.02 -5.04
C PRO A 419 -9.95 18.54 -4.91
N LEU A 420 -8.87 19.15 -4.40
CA LEU A 420 -8.75 20.60 -4.31
C LEU A 420 -8.75 21.25 -5.70
N LEU A 421 -7.88 20.78 -6.60
CA LEU A 421 -7.79 21.29 -7.96
C LEU A 421 -9.08 21.02 -8.75
N ALA A 422 -9.68 19.84 -8.59
CA ALA A 422 -10.99 19.54 -9.18
C ALA A 422 -12.07 20.51 -8.71
N GLY A 423 -12.08 20.87 -7.41
CA GLY A 423 -12.99 21.88 -6.88
C GLY A 423 -12.79 23.26 -7.50
N LEU A 424 -11.55 23.70 -7.65
CA LEU A 424 -11.21 24.99 -8.26
C LEU A 424 -11.48 25.03 -9.78
N ILE A 425 -11.32 23.91 -10.48
CA ILE A 425 -11.45 23.82 -11.93
C ILE A 425 -12.88 23.50 -12.37
N SER A 426 -13.65 22.75 -11.57
CA SER A 426 -15.01 22.31 -11.92
C SER A 426 -15.98 23.45 -12.34
N PRO A 427 -15.91 24.70 -11.80
CA PRO A 427 -16.75 25.80 -12.27
C PRO A 427 -16.47 26.22 -13.73
N THR A 428 -15.26 25.94 -14.23
CA THR A 428 -14.87 26.21 -15.63
C THR A 428 -15.28 25.10 -16.61
N GLY A 429 -15.83 24.00 -16.09
CA GLY A 429 -16.32 22.85 -16.87
C GLY A 429 -15.59 21.54 -16.54
N TRP A 430 -16.34 20.43 -16.57
CA TRP A 430 -15.83 19.10 -16.26
C TRP A 430 -14.74 18.61 -17.22
N ASN A 431 -14.76 19.04 -18.49
CA ASN A 431 -13.69 18.74 -19.45
C ASN A 431 -12.31 19.16 -18.93
N ASN A 432 -12.21 20.34 -18.27
CA ASN A 432 -10.95 20.83 -17.72
C ASN A 432 -10.48 19.98 -16.54
N VAL A 433 -11.40 19.47 -15.72
CA VAL A 433 -11.09 18.52 -14.65
C VAL A 433 -10.51 17.23 -15.24
N PHE A 434 -11.10 16.70 -16.31
CA PHE A 434 -10.56 15.52 -16.98
C PHE A 434 -9.19 15.77 -17.64
N TYR A 435 -8.97 16.93 -18.25
CA TYR A 435 -7.65 17.29 -18.78
C TYR A 435 -6.58 17.41 -17.67
N MET A 436 -6.94 17.92 -16.50
CA MET A 436 -6.07 17.91 -15.33
C MET A 436 -5.72 16.47 -14.93
N LEU A 437 -6.70 15.56 -14.87
CA LEU A 437 -6.47 14.14 -14.52
C LEU A 437 -5.57 13.43 -15.53
N ILE A 438 -5.82 13.63 -16.83
CA ILE A 438 -5.00 13.07 -17.91
C ILE A 438 -3.56 13.61 -17.82
N THR A 439 -3.40 14.90 -17.54
CA THR A 439 -2.07 15.52 -17.37
C THR A 439 -1.34 14.90 -16.17
N ALA A 440 -2.03 14.67 -15.06
CA ALA A 440 -1.46 14.00 -13.90
C ALA A 440 -1.02 12.56 -14.23
N ASP A 441 -1.82 11.77 -14.96
CA ASP A 441 -1.44 10.41 -15.39
C ASP A 441 -0.21 10.42 -16.31
N VAL A 442 -0.13 11.37 -17.24
CA VAL A 442 1.05 11.54 -18.11
C VAL A 442 2.28 11.90 -17.28
N LEU A 443 2.17 12.82 -16.32
CA LEU A 443 3.27 13.16 -15.42
C LEU A 443 3.70 11.97 -14.55
N ALA A 444 2.75 11.18 -14.05
CA ALA A 444 3.02 9.94 -13.31
C ALA A 444 3.84 8.97 -14.18
N CYS A 445 3.43 8.78 -15.43
CA CYS A 445 4.12 7.91 -16.38
C CYS A 445 5.53 8.44 -16.71
N LEU A 446 5.70 9.73 -16.97
CA LEU A 446 6.99 10.34 -17.31
C LEU A 446 8.01 10.18 -16.18
N VAL A 447 7.57 10.32 -14.93
CA VAL A 447 8.45 10.13 -13.77
C VAL A 447 8.72 8.65 -13.52
N GLY A 448 7.70 7.79 -13.62
CA GLY A 448 7.84 6.33 -13.44
C GLY A 448 8.73 5.68 -14.51
N ALA A 449 8.67 6.15 -15.76
CA ALA A 449 9.46 5.63 -16.87
C ALA A 449 10.97 5.92 -16.73
N ARG A 450 11.37 6.85 -15.86
CA ARG A 450 12.79 7.11 -15.56
C ARG A 450 13.43 6.01 -14.71
N VAL A 451 12.64 5.22 -13.99
CA VAL A 451 13.16 4.14 -13.14
C VAL A 451 13.82 3.03 -13.98
N PRO A 452 13.16 2.44 -15.00
CA PRO A 452 13.81 1.46 -15.87
C PRO A 452 14.97 2.04 -16.71
N ALA A 453 14.93 3.34 -17.05
CA ALA A 453 16.00 3.99 -17.79
C ALA A 453 17.28 4.11 -16.94
N ARG A 454 17.17 4.59 -15.70
CA ARG A 454 18.30 4.68 -14.75
C ARG A 454 18.86 3.31 -14.35
N GLY A 455 18.00 2.30 -14.22
CA GLY A 455 18.44 0.92 -13.96
C GLY A 455 19.39 0.41 -15.05
N ARG A 456 19.09 0.72 -16.32
CA ARG A 456 19.96 0.39 -17.46
C ARG A 456 21.25 1.21 -17.49
N ASP A 457 21.18 2.51 -17.23
CA ASP A 457 22.35 3.41 -17.32
C ASP A 457 23.39 3.18 -16.22
N LEU A 458 22.96 2.75 -15.03
CA LEU A 458 23.84 2.55 -13.89
C LEU A 458 24.39 1.11 -13.79
N GLY A 459 24.07 0.22 -14.75
CA GLY A 459 24.49 -1.18 -14.75
C GLY A 459 23.81 -2.05 -13.67
N TRP A 460 22.65 -1.64 -13.16
CA TRP A 460 21.91 -2.37 -12.12
C TRP A 460 21.04 -3.41 -12.81
N CYS A 461 21.64 -4.53 -13.21
CA CYS A 461 20.89 -5.69 -13.75
C CYS A 461 19.92 -6.31 -12.73
N HIS A 462 19.95 -5.91 -11.45
CA HIS A 462 19.22 -6.58 -10.37
C HIS A 462 17.81 -6.08 -10.06
N TRP A 463 17.30 -5.07 -10.77
CA TRP A 463 15.87 -4.73 -10.65
C TRP A 463 14.95 -5.68 -11.41
N ASP A 464 15.50 -6.46 -12.35
CA ASP A 464 14.73 -7.25 -13.33
C ASP A 464 14.89 -8.77 -13.20
N ASP A 465 15.75 -9.28 -12.29
CA ASP A 465 16.00 -10.72 -12.15
C ASP A 465 15.52 -11.28 -10.80
N PRO A 466 14.49 -12.14 -10.77
CA PRO A 466 14.19 -12.93 -9.59
C PRO A 466 15.14 -14.13 -9.56
N VAL A 467 16.15 -14.08 -8.68
CA VAL A 467 16.89 -15.25 -8.17
C VAL A 467 17.36 -16.23 -9.28
N GLY A 468 18.56 -16.01 -9.79
CA GLY A 468 19.43 -17.10 -10.29
C GLY A 468 19.00 -17.83 -11.57
N MET A 469 18.39 -17.15 -12.54
CA MET A 469 18.21 -17.71 -13.89
C MET A 469 18.60 -16.72 -14.98
N ALA A 470 19.89 -16.54 -15.20
CA ALA A 470 20.40 -16.13 -16.51
C ALA A 470 20.84 -17.39 -17.27
N PRO A 471 20.35 -17.65 -18.51
CA PRO A 471 21.21 -18.25 -19.51
C PRO A 471 22.23 -17.16 -19.87
N SER A 472 23.50 -17.41 -19.54
CA SER A 472 24.64 -16.60 -19.94
C SER A 472 24.54 -16.20 -21.41
N GLY A 473 24.29 -14.92 -21.72
CA GLY A 473 24.21 -14.50 -23.12
C GLY A 473 23.82 -13.07 -23.44
N TRP A 474 23.36 -12.26 -22.49
CA TRP A 474 22.95 -10.88 -22.78
C TRP A 474 23.55 -9.89 -21.78
N CYS A 475 24.87 -9.83 -21.72
CA CYS A 475 25.58 -8.66 -21.21
C CYS A 475 26.54 -8.22 -22.31
N HIS A 476 26.20 -7.15 -23.01
CA HIS A 476 27.11 -6.47 -23.92
C HIS A 476 28.22 -5.84 -23.06
N GLN A 477 29.37 -6.51 -22.95
CA GLN A 477 30.61 -5.90 -22.52
C GLN A 477 31.22 -5.16 -23.71
N ASP A 478 30.97 -3.86 -23.79
CA ASP A 478 31.82 -2.99 -24.59
C ASP A 478 33.11 -2.71 -23.79
N GLY A 479 34.22 -3.30 -24.26
CA GLY A 479 35.56 -2.80 -23.97
C GLY A 479 36.54 -3.76 -23.31
N ALA A 480 37.04 -4.76 -24.05
CA ALA A 480 38.45 -5.17 -23.97
C ALA A 480 38.80 -6.10 -25.15
N ILE A 481 39.79 -5.69 -25.94
CA ILE A 481 40.37 -6.46 -27.03
C ILE A 481 41.19 -7.60 -26.42
N GLY A 482 40.82 -8.85 -26.71
CA GLY A 482 41.60 -10.03 -26.29
C GLY A 482 41.04 -11.31 -26.91
N LEU A 483 41.71 -11.82 -27.95
CA LEU A 483 41.42 -13.08 -28.61
C LEU A 483 41.61 -14.28 -27.67
N ALA A 484 40.61 -15.15 -27.53
CA ALA A 484 40.79 -16.58 -27.21
C ALA A 484 39.61 -17.43 -27.74
N PRO A 485 39.85 -18.69 -28.16
CA PRO A 485 39.08 -19.35 -29.22
C PRO A 485 37.84 -20.13 -28.76
N LEU A 486 36.85 -20.19 -29.65
CA LEU A 486 35.63 -20.99 -29.60
C LEU A 486 35.91 -22.50 -29.54
N GLY A 487 35.62 -23.12 -28.39
CA GLY A 487 35.46 -24.58 -28.26
C GLY A 487 34.00 -24.98 -28.45
N ARG A 488 33.69 -25.66 -29.56
CA ARG A 488 32.39 -26.31 -29.81
C ARG A 488 32.15 -27.39 -28.75
N HIS A 489 30.94 -27.50 -28.21
CA HIS A 489 30.39 -28.83 -27.90
C HIS A 489 28.92 -28.96 -28.29
N ARG A 490 28.67 -30.11 -28.91
CA ARG A 490 27.50 -30.60 -29.61
C ARG A 490 26.52 -31.17 -28.59
N TRP A 491 25.22 -31.00 -28.87
CA TRP A 491 24.17 -31.86 -28.34
C TRP A 491 24.34 -33.25 -28.96
N ASP A 492 24.43 -34.30 -28.13
CA ASP A 492 24.05 -35.67 -28.48
C ASP A 492 23.64 -36.39 -27.18
N GLY A 493 22.50 -37.08 -27.24
CA GLY A 493 21.90 -37.76 -26.09
C GLY A 493 22.40 -39.18 -25.85
N ALA A 494 21.60 -39.88 -25.03
CA ALA A 494 21.62 -41.32 -24.74
C ALA A 494 22.53 -41.79 -23.58
N ILE A 495 21.84 -42.18 -22.49
CA ILE A 495 21.91 -43.49 -21.83
C ILE A 495 23.30 -44.17 -21.87
N GLN A 496 23.94 -44.27 -20.70
CA GLN A 496 24.82 -45.40 -20.45
C GLN A 496 24.74 -45.88 -19.00
N MET A 497 24.54 -47.18 -18.89
CA MET A 497 24.45 -47.99 -17.69
C MET A 497 25.77 -48.02 -16.92
N VAL A 498 25.64 -48.17 -15.61
CA VAL A 498 26.67 -48.63 -14.66
C VAL A 498 27.28 -49.96 -15.12
N PRO A 499 28.59 -50.18 -14.87
CA PRO A 499 28.98 -51.42 -14.20
C PRO A 499 29.79 -51.17 -12.93
N LEU A 500 29.50 -52.01 -11.94
CA LEU A 500 30.21 -52.24 -10.70
C LEU A 500 31.63 -52.77 -10.97
N GLY A 501 32.56 -52.34 -10.13
CA GLY A 501 33.92 -52.86 -10.01
C GLY A 501 34.64 -52.16 -8.88
#